data_AF-A0A524LGH3-F1
#
_entry.id   AF-A0A524LGH3-F1
#
_cell.length_a   1.000
_cell.length_b   1.000
_cell.length_c   1.000
_cell.angle_alpha   90.00
_cell.angle_beta   90.00
_cell.angle_gamma   90.00
#
_symmetry.space_group_name_H-M   'P 1'
#
loop_
_entity.id
_entity.type
_entity.pdbx_description
1 polymer ?
#
loop_
_entity_poly.entity_id
_entity_poly.type
_entity_poly.pdbx_seq_one_letter_code
_entity_poly.pdbx_strand_id
1 'polypeptide(L)'
;MSDQLELMVKYLIHLQFYSEEEDVIFSRDQKQKLSIPGIGEVVAAFENEFQQYVHLIRKKEYRTFLNAINKKIPFDVESVLVDFNKSVSELGGHNLTDELSANFLIGPIRSFLHSREFDACIYEVKHEAIIRIGTQDAKAIMSDRISDFFSRNDSSVSLLHNLALLKYITFLYGPKETQLRVVRIFDQYCEELASKLSKN
;
A
#
# COMPACT_ATOMS: atom_id res chain seq x y z
N MET A 1 -26.69 2.20 -12.45
CA MET A 1 -25.85 0.99 -12.60
C MET A 1 -24.42 1.47 -12.48
N SER A 2 -23.65 1.01 -11.48
CA SER A 2 -22.23 1.37 -11.41
C SER A 2 -21.48 0.68 -12.54
N ASP A 3 -20.49 1.38 -13.07
CA ASP A 3 -19.65 0.91 -14.16
C ASP A 3 -18.74 -0.24 -13.67
N GLN A 4 -18.65 -1.34 -14.42
CA GLN A 4 -17.85 -2.51 -14.00
C GLN A 4 -16.37 -2.17 -13.82
N LEU A 5 -15.86 -1.22 -14.61
CA LEU A 5 -14.49 -0.75 -14.51
C LEU A 5 -14.25 0.08 -13.23
N GLU A 6 -15.22 0.90 -12.84
CA GLU A 6 -15.14 1.68 -11.59
C GLU A 6 -15.20 0.77 -10.37
N LEU A 7 -16.04 -0.26 -10.41
CA LEU A 7 -16.07 -1.31 -9.38
C LEU A 7 -14.74 -2.07 -9.30
N MET A 8 -14.12 -2.38 -10.44
CA MET A 8 -12.80 -3.02 -10.47
C MET A 8 -11.74 -2.13 -9.84
N VAL A 9 -11.72 -0.83 -10.14
CA VAL A 9 -10.80 0.13 -9.52
C VAL A 9 -10.98 0.15 -8.00
N LYS A 10 -12.23 0.29 -7.53
CA LYS A 10 -12.55 0.26 -6.10
C LYS A 10 -12.06 -1.00 -5.43
N TYR A 11 -12.39 -2.16 -6.02
CA TYR A 11 -11.94 -3.46 -5.54
C TYR A 11 -10.41 -3.51 -5.43
N LEU A 12 -9.68 -3.08 -6.46
CA LEU A 12 -8.22 -3.08 -6.45
C LEU A 12 -7.64 -2.17 -5.37
N ILE A 13 -8.22 -0.99 -5.12
CA ILE A 13 -7.73 -0.08 -4.07
C ILE A 13 -8.01 -0.63 -2.67
N HIS A 14 -9.16 -1.27 -2.46
CA HIS A 14 -9.55 -1.80 -1.15
C HIS A 14 -8.90 -3.16 -0.83
N LEU A 15 -8.48 -3.90 -1.86
CA LEU A 15 -8.03 -5.30 -1.75
C LEU A 15 -6.98 -5.48 -0.65
N GLN A 16 -7.34 -6.28 0.37
CA GLN A 16 -6.49 -6.62 1.52
C GLN A 16 -6.01 -5.40 2.34
N PHE A 17 -6.64 -4.25 2.18
CA PHE A 17 -6.27 -2.98 2.79
C PHE A 17 -7.39 -2.39 3.64
N TYR A 18 -8.60 -2.20 3.07
CA TYR A 18 -9.69 -1.43 3.70
C TYR A 18 -11.06 -2.09 3.50
N SER A 19 -11.94 -2.00 4.50
CA SER A 19 -13.37 -2.31 4.39
C SER A 19 -14.19 -1.04 4.56
N GLU A 20 -14.96 -0.70 3.53
CA GLU A 20 -15.88 0.43 3.54
C GLU A 20 -17.11 0.19 4.40
N GLU A 21 -17.59 -1.05 4.47
CA GLU A 21 -18.76 -1.42 5.28
C GLU A 21 -18.49 -1.22 6.78
N GLU A 22 -17.25 -1.46 7.19
CA GLU A 22 -16.83 -1.38 8.59
C GLU A 22 -16.01 -0.11 8.92
N ASP A 23 -15.57 0.65 7.92
CA ASP A 23 -14.60 1.77 8.03
C ASP A 23 -13.34 1.36 8.84
N VAL A 24 -12.70 0.27 8.40
CA VAL A 24 -11.52 -0.32 9.05
C VAL A 24 -10.41 -0.68 8.08
N ILE A 25 -9.17 -0.61 8.58
CA ILE A 25 -7.97 -1.13 7.93
C ILE A 25 -7.68 -2.53 8.46
N PHE A 26 -7.27 -3.42 7.57
CA PHE A 26 -6.90 -4.78 7.93
C PHE A 26 -5.40 -4.92 8.20
N SER A 27 -5.01 -5.90 9.01
CA SER A 27 -3.67 -6.50 8.89
C SER A 27 -3.53 -7.21 7.54
N ARG A 28 -2.28 -7.43 7.11
CA ARG A 28 -1.99 -8.20 5.88
C ARG A 28 -2.71 -9.56 5.81
N ASP A 29 -2.85 -10.25 6.95
CA ASP A 29 -3.52 -11.55 7.05
C ASP A 29 -5.03 -11.44 7.36
N GLN A 30 -5.57 -10.23 7.39
CA GLN A 30 -6.97 -9.88 7.68
C GLN A 30 -7.51 -10.33 9.05
N LYS A 31 -6.64 -10.80 9.96
CA LYS A 31 -7.05 -11.22 11.30
C LYS A 31 -7.27 -10.06 12.27
N GLN A 32 -6.65 -8.91 11.98
CA GLN A 32 -6.79 -7.71 12.80
C GLN A 32 -7.48 -6.62 11.99
N LYS A 33 -8.33 -5.87 12.69
CA LYS A 33 -9.05 -4.72 12.15
C LYS A 33 -8.73 -3.52 13.02
N LEU A 34 -8.52 -2.38 12.38
CA LEU A 34 -8.25 -1.13 13.06
C LEU A 34 -9.18 -0.05 12.50
N SER A 35 -10.06 0.45 13.37
CA SER A 35 -10.90 1.61 13.05
C SER A 35 -10.12 2.89 13.38
N ILE A 36 -10.03 3.79 12.41
CA ILE A 36 -9.40 5.08 12.56
C ILE A 36 -10.39 6.11 12.00
N PRO A 37 -10.98 6.99 12.83
CA PRO A 37 -12.03 7.86 12.31
C PRO A 37 -11.50 8.77 11.19
N GLY A 38 -12.29 8.92 10.12
CA GLY A 38 -11.98 9.77 8.96
C GLY A 38 -11.10 9.11 7.89
N ILE A 39 -10.79 7.81 8.00
CA ILE A 39 -10.03 7.11 6.95
C ILE A 39 -10.85 6.86 5.69
N GLY A 40 -12.16 6.61 5.81
CA GLY A 40 -13.01 6.38 4.63
C GLY A 40 -12.93 7.50 3.61
N GLU A 41 -12.89 8.76 4.06
CA GLU A 41 -12.72 9.93 3.18
C GLU A 41 -11.35 9.94 2.49
N VAL A 42 -10.28 9.53 3.19
CA VAL A 42 -8.93 9.43 2.64
C VAL A 42 -8.87 8.34 1.58
N VAL A 43 -9.44 7.16 1.86
CA VAL A 43 -9.46 6.04 0.93
C VAL A 43 -10.30 6.37 -0.30
N ALA A 44 -11.46 7.01 -0.13
CA ALA A 44 -12.30 7.46 -1.23
C ALA A 44 -11.59 8.50 -2.12
N ALA A 45 -10.82 9.43 -1.53
CA ALA A 45 -10.02 10.38 -2.29
C ALA A 45 -8.89 9.71 -3.08
N PHE A 46 -8.25 8.69 -2.49
CA PHE A 46 -7.26 7.86 -3.17
C PHE A 46 -7.88 7.03 -4.31
N GLU A 47 -9.04 6.42 -4.10
CA GLU A 47 -9.83 5.71 -5.12
C GLU A 47 -10.17 6.63 -6.30
N ASN A 48 -10.67 7.84 -5.99
CA ASN A 48 -11.04 8.82 -6.99
C ASN A 48 -9.87 9.27 -7.87
N GLU A 49 -8.63 9.22 -7.37
CA GLU A 49 -7.44 9.56 -8.15
C GLU A 49 -7.30 8.66 -9.38
N PHE A 50 -7.73 7.41 -9.30
CA PHE A 50 -7.77 6.46 -10.41
C PHE A 50 -9.08 6.56 -11.19
N GLN A 51 -10.22 6.64 -10.49
CA GLN A 51 -11.54 6.62 -11.12
C GLN A 51 -11.75 7.77 -12.11
N GLN A 52 -11.29 8.99 -11.79
CA GLN A 52 -11.45 10.14 -12.69
C GLN A 52 -10.78 9.93 -14.08
N TYR A 53 -9.83 9.00 -14.20
CA TYR A 53 -9.09 8.71 -15.42
C TYR A 53 -9.44 7.37 -16.08
N VAL A 54 -10.43 6.61 -15.58
CA VAL A 54 -10.79 5.28 -16.15
C VAL A 54 -11.21 5.34 -17.61
N HIS A 55 -11.76 6.47 -18.05
CA HIS A 55 -12.09 6.71 -19.45
C HIS A 55 -10.87 6.59 -20.39
N LEU A 56 -9.65 6.86 -19.90
CA LEU A 56 -8.41 6.68 -20.66
C LEU A 56 -8.07 5.20 -20.86
N ILE A 57 -8.41 4.33 -19.90
CA ILE A 57 -8.27 2.87 -20.06
C ILE A 57 -9.17 2.38 -21.20
N ARG A 58 -10.44 2.81 -21.23
CA ARG A 58 -11.40 2.46 -22.30
C ARG A 58 -10.94 2.88 -23.68
N LYS A 59 -10.28 4.04 -23.76
CA LYS A 59 -9.67 4.56 -25.00
C LYS A 59 -8.33 3.92 -25.33
N LYS A 60 -7.82 3.01 -24.49
CA LYS A 60 -6.50 2.38 -24.59
C LYS A 60 -5.34 3.39 -24.53
N GLU A 61 -5.57 4.53 -23.89
CA GLU A 61 -4.59 5.59 -23.66
C GLU A 61 -3.83 5.33 -22.35
N TYR A 62 -3.28 4.12 -22.19
CA TYR A 62 -2.72 3.64 -20.91
C TYR A 62 -1.56 4.49 -20.40
N ARG A 63 -0.68 4.96 -21.28
CA ARG A 63 0.41 5.88 -20.91
C ARG A 63 -0.12 7.21 -20.38
N THR A 64 -1.17 7.76 -21.00
CA THR A 64 -1.81 9.00 -20.53
C THR A 64 -2.45 8.79 -19.16
N PHE A 65 -3.11 7.65 -18.96
CA PHE A 65 -3.65 7.24 -17.66
C PHE A 65 -2.57 7.22 -16.57
N LEU A 66 -1.47 6.51 -16.82
CA LEU A 66 -0.36 6.42 -15.86
C LEU A 66 0.27 7.79 -15.57
N ASN A 67 0.51 8.59 -16.61
CA ASN A 67 1.05 9.94 -16.46
C ASN A 67 0.12 10.86 -15.67
N ALA A 68 -1.20 10.69 -15.79
CA ALA A 68 -2.16 11.48 -15.03
C ALA A 68 -2.07 11.19 -13.53
N ILE A 69 -2.00 9.92 -13.15
CA ILE A 69 -1.85 9.47 -11.76
C ILE A 69 -0.46 9.86 -11.20
N ASN A 70 0.59 9.72 -12.00
CA ASN A 70 1.98 9.98 -11.59
C ASN A 70 2.22 11.43 -11.13
N LYS A 71 1.35 12.37 -11.53
CA LYS A 71 1.42 13.78 -11.08
C LYS A 71 1.25 13.94 -9.58
N LYS A 72 0.42 13.11 -8.94
CA LYS A 72 0.20 13.14 -7.49
C LYS A 72 0.88 11.98 -6.77
N ILE A 73 0.97 10.83 -7.44
CA ILE A 73 1.48 9.60 -6.86
C ILE A 73 2.73 9.20 -7.64
N PRO A 74 3.94 9.58 -7.18
CA PRO A 74 5.16 9.29 -7.92
C PRO A 74 5.45 7.79 -8.00
N PHE A 75 5.59 7.27 -9.23
CA PHE A 75 6.07 5.94 -9.58
C PHE A 75 6.76 5.95 -10.96
N ASP A 76 7.45 4.86 -11.31
CA ASP A 76 8.07 4.71 -12.64
C ASP A 76 7.03 4.25 -13.67
N VAL A 77 6.59 5.19 -14.51
CA VAL A 77 5.61 4.94 -15.58
C VAL A 77 6.14 3.94 -16.61
N GLU A 78 7.43 3.98 -16.94
CA GLU A 78 7.99 3.06 -17.94
C GLU A 78 8.01 1.64 -17.41
N SER A 79 8.41 1.44 -16.17
CA SER A 79 8.38 0.12 -15.53
C SER A 79 6.99 -0.50 -15.59
N VAL A 80 5.96 0.26 -15.21
CA VAL A 80 4.57 -0.23 -15.23
C VAL A 80 4.10 -0.54 -16.67
N LEU A 81 4.49 0.27 -17.67
CA LEU A 81 4.15 0.00 -19.07
C LEU A 81 4.84 -1.23 -19.63
N VAL A 82 6.10 -1.46 -19.26
CA VAL A 82 6.84 -2.66 -19.66
C VAL A 82 6.17 -3.91 -19.12
N ASP A 83 5.84 -3.92 -17.83
CA ASP A 83 5.16 -5.04 -17.19
C ASP A 83 3.77 -5.27 -17.80
N PHE A 84 3.01 -4.19 -18.03
CA PHE A 84 1.71 -4.24 -18.70
C PHE A 84 1.81 -4.89 -20.10
N ASN A 85 2.73 -4.41 -20.94
CA ASN A 85 2.89 -4.93 -22.30
C ASN A 85 3.31 -6.41 -22.30
N LYS A 86 4.13 -6.82 -21.33
CA LYS A 86 4.50 -8.22 -21.14
C LYS A 86 3.26 -9.06 -20.81
N SER A 87 2.44 -8.64 -19.83
CA SER A 87 1.20 -9.34 -19.48
C SER A 87 0.21 -9.42 -20.64
N VAL A 88 0.07 -8.35 -21.42
CA VAL A 88 -0.79 -8.34 -22.63
C VAL A 88 -0.27 -9.32 -23.69
N SER A 89 1.04 -9.39 -23.89
CA SER A 89 1.66 -10.32 -24.83
C SER A 89 1.44 -11.78 -24.41
N GLU A 90 1.53 -12.07 -23.12
CA GLU A 90 1.32 -13.43 -22.56
C GLU A 90 -0.15 -13.86 -22.63
N LEU A 91 -1.08 -12.93 -22.39
CA LEU A 91 -2.52 -13.20 -22.40
C LEU A 91 -3.10 -13.38 -23.83
N GLY A 92 -2.42 -12.79 -24.82
CA GLY A 92 -2.95 -12.61 -26.18
C GLY A 92 -3.94 -11.44 -26.22
N GLY A 93 -3.63 -10.39 -26.99
CA GLY A 93 -4.34 -9.10 -26.94
C GLY A 93 -5.85 -9.11 -27.25
N HIS A 94 -6.40 -10.20 -27.79
CA HIS A 94 -7.83 -10.40 -28.00
C HIS A 94 -8.60 -10.71 -26.71
N ASN A 95 -7.89 -11.13 -25.65
CA ASN A 95 -8.46 -11.43 -24.34
C ASN A 95 -8.39 -10.23 -23.38
N LEU A 96 -7.81 -9.10 -23.80
CA LEU A 96 -7.61 -7.93 -22.94
C LEU A 96 -8.90 -7.12 -22.83
N THR A 97 -9.61 -7.28 -21.72
CA THR A 97 -10.75 -6.41 -21.36
C THR A 97 -10.28 -5.13 -20.65
N ASP A 98 -11.18 -4.18 -20.47
CA ASP A 98 -10.90 -2.94 -19.74
C ASP A 98 -10.58 -3.23 -18.26
N GLU A 99 -11.26 -4.19 -17.65
CA GLU A 99 -11.04 -4.61 -16.26
C GLU A 99 -9.69 -5.30 -16.08
N LEU A 100 -9.30 -6.16 -17.01
CA LEU A 100 -7.96 -6.75 -17.02
C LEU A 100 -6.89 -5.69 -17.22
N SER A 101 -7.16 -4.69 -18.08
CA SER A 101 -6.27 -3.55 -18.24
C SER A 101 -6.10 -2.77 -16.94
N ALA A 102 -7.20 -2.49 -16.23
CA ALA A 102 -7.13 -1.85 -14.91
C ALA A 102 -6.35 -2.69 -13.90
N ASN A 103 -6.54 -4.01 -13.85
CA ASN A 103 -5.78 -4.89 -12.98
C ASN A 103 -4.27 -4.81 -13.24
N PHE A 104 -3.86 -4.86 -14.51
CA PHE A 104 -2.44 -4.80 -14.90
C PHE A 104 -1.82 -3.40 -14.82
N LEU A 105 -2.62 -2.33 -14.71
CA LEU A 105 -2.10 -0.96 -14.55
C LEU A 105 -2.13 -0.49 -13.09
N ILE A 106 -3.24 -0.73 -12.39
CA ILE A 106 -3.45 -0.24 -11.01
C ILE A 106 -2.80 -1.18 -9.99
N GLY A 107 -2.89 -2.50 -10.21
CA GLY A 107 -2.32 -3.52 -9.31
C GLY A 107 -0.82 -3.33 -9.04
N PRO A 108 0.01 -3.12 -10.09
CA PRO A 108 1.44 -2.83 -9.92
C PRO A 108 1.72 -1.53 -9.16
N ILE A 109 0.98 -0.44 -9.45
CA ILE A 109 1.13 0.84 -8.73
C ILE A 109 0.86 0.64 -7.24
N ARG A 110 -0.27 0.02 -6.89
CA ARG A 110 -0.64 -0.25 -5.50
C ARG A 110 0.42 -1.10 -4.80
N SER A 111 0.87 -2.17 -5.45
CA SER A 111 1.90 -3.06 -4.91
C SER A 111 3.23 -2.33 -4.69
N PHE A 112 3.65 -1.50 -5.64
CA PHE A 112 4.84 -0.67 -5.52
C PHE A 112 4.75 0.29 -4.32
N LEU A 113 3.63 1.00 -4.16
CA LEU A 113 3.44 1.91 -3.04
C LEU A 113 3.48 1.18 -1.69
N HIS A 114 2.78 0.05 -1.57
CA HIS A 114 2.85 -0.77 -0.37
C HIS A 114 4.28 -1.17 -0.04
N SER A 115 5.01 -1.77 -0.99
CA SER A 115 6.39 -2.22 -0.75
C SER A 115 7.30 -1.06 -0.39
N ARG A 116 7.24 0.06 -1.13
CA ARG A 116 8.08 1.23 -0.89
C ARG A 116 7.89 1.79 0.52
N GLU A 117 6.64 2.06 0.90
CA GLU A 117 6.33 2.65 2.21
C GLU A 117 6.64 1.68 3.35
N PHE A 118 6.38 0.40 3.13
CA PHE A 118 6.64 -0.61 4.12
C PHE A 118 8.14 -0.90 4.32
N ASP A 119 8.93 -0.97 3.25
CA ASP A 119 10.37 -1.15 3.33
C ASP A 119 11.04 0.03 4.05
N ALA A 120 10.59 1.26 3.77
CA ALA A 120 11.03 2.44 4.49
C ALA A 120 10.67 2.36 5.99
N CYS A 121 9.44 1.95 6.32
CA CYS A 121 9.02 1.72 7.71
C CYS A 121 9.91 0.69 8.41
N ILE A 122 10.16 -0.45 7.78
CA ILE A 122 10.97 -1.53 8.36
C ILE A 122 12.43 -1.10 8.52
N TYR A 123 12.98 -0.32 7.59
CA TYR A 123 14.31 0.25 7.71
C TYR A 123 14.45 1.07 9.00
N GLU A 124 13.53 1.99 9.25
CA GLU A 124 13.53 2.85 10.45
C GLU A 124 13.37 2.03 11.74
N VAL A 125 12.43 1.08 11.75
CA VAL A 125 12.23 0.19 12.92
C VAL A 125 13.48 -0.64 13.22
N LYS A 126 14.13 -1.19 12.19
CA LYS A 126 15.39 -1.93 12.36
C LYS A 126 16.48 -1.01 12.90
N HIS A 127 16.60 0.21 12.37
CA HIS A 127 17.59 1.18 12.81
C HIS A 127 17.44 1.50 14.30
N GLU A 128 16.22 1.82 14.73
CA GLU A 128 15.89 2.11 16.12
C GLU A 128 16.17 0.91 17.04
N ALA A 129 15.76 -0.30 16.64
CA ALA A 129 16.02 -1.50 17.42
C ALA A 129 17.52 -1.83 17.54
N ILE A 130 18.31 -1.59 16.47
CA ILE A 130 19.78 -1.74 16.50
C ILE A 130 20.41 -0.76 17.50
N ILE A 131 19.97 0.50 17.50
CA ILE A 131 20.45 1.53 18.44
C ILE A 131 20.18 1.08 19.88
N ARG A 132 18.98 0.54 20.16
CA ARG A 132 18.61 0.06 21.51
C ARG A 132 19.43 -1.12 22.00
N ILE A 133 19.76 -2.06 21.10
CA ILE A 133 20.59 -3.22 21.44
C ILE A 133 22.03 -2.78 21.74
N GLY A 134 22.58 -1.86 20.95
CA GLY A 134 23.88 -1.24 21.21
C GLY A 134 25.09 -2.16 21.06
N THR A 135 24.96 -3.32 20.42
CA THR A 135 26.07 -4.28 20.19
C THR A 135 26.54 -4.30 18.73
N GLN A 136 27.77 -4.75 18.49
CA GLN A 136 28.33 -4.86 17.13
C GLN A 136 27.56 -5.87 16.26
N ASP A 137 27.04 -6.94 16.86
CA ASP A 137 26.31 -8.01 16.16
C ASP A 137 24.82 -7.67 15.92
N ALA A 138 24.32 -6.57 16.48
CA ALA A 138 22.91 -6.18 16.41
C ALA A 138 22.39 -6.12 14.96
N LYS A 139 23.22 -5.65 14.01
CA LYS A 139 22.85 -5.58 12.59
C LYS A 139 22.57 -6.94 11.97
N ALA A 140 23.39 -7.94 12.28
CA ALA A 140 23.22 -9.29 11.75
C ALA A 140 21.96 -9.93 12.32
N ILE A 141 21.82 -9.87 13.65
CA ILE A 141 20.68 -10.44 14.39
C ILE A 141 19.35 -9.81 13.95
N MET A 142 19.32 -8.50 13.67
CA MET A 142 18.10 -7.79 13.34
C MET A 142 17.44 -8.28 12.04
N SER A 143 18.24 -8.69 11.05
CA SER A 143 17.71 -9.20 9.78
C SER A 143 17.04 -10.56 9.96
N ASP A 144 17.60 -11.42 10.82
CA ASP A 144 17.01 -12.72 11.13
C ASP A 144 15.74 -12.54 11.97
N ARG A 145 15.77 -11.66 12.98
CA ARG A 145 14.60 -11.37 13.83
C ARG A 145 13.43 -10.82 13.03
N ILE A 146 13.66 -9.85 12.14
CA ILE A 146 12.56 -9.31 11.33
C ILE A 146 11.99 -10.39 10.40
N SER A 147 12.84 -11.22 9.79
CA SER A 147 12.39 -12.33 8.94
C SER A 147 11.55 -13.34 9.71
N ASP A 148 11.92 -13.68 10.94
CA ASP A 148 11.14 -14.55 11.83
C ASP A 148 9.74 -13.95 12.10
N PHE A 149 9.66 -12.67 12.46
CA PHE A 149 8.39 -11.98 12.69
C PHE A 149 7.49 -11.97 11.43
N PHE A 150 8.08 -11.76 10.25
CA PHE A 150 7.37 -11.87 8.98
C PHE A 150 6.78 -13.27 8.77
N SER A 151 7.61 -14.30 8.94
CA SER A 151 7.21 -15.70 8.72
C SER A 151 6.08 -16.15 9.64
N ARG A 152 6.01 -15.58 10.86
CA ARG A 152 5.00 -15.88 11.86
C ARG A 152 3.74 -15.02 11.74
N ASN A 153 3.72 -14.07 10.80
CA ASN A 153 2.68 -13.04 10.71
C ASN A 153 2.49 -12.32 12.06
N ASP A 154 3.58 -11.84 12.68
CA ASP A 154 3.47 -11.01 13.87
C ASP A 154 2.50 -9.85 13.62
N SER A 155 1.67 -9.55 14.62
CA SER A 155 0.61 -8.57 14.50
C SER A 155 1.10 -7.18 14.16
N SER A 156 2.21 -6.77 14.77
CA SER A 156 2.75 -5.42 14.59
C SER A 156 3.33 -5.27 13.19
N VAL A 157 4.06 -6.27 12.70
CA VAL A 157 4.54 -6.29 11.31
C VAL A 157 3.37 -6.31 10.31
N SER A 158 2.37 -7.15 10.58
CA SER A 158 1.23 -7.34 9.66
C SER A 158 0.34 -6.11 9.57
N LEU A 159 0.17 -5.34 10.65
CA LEU A 159 -0.54 -4.06 10.61
C LEU A 159 0.32 -2.94 10.02
N LEU A 160 1.62 -2.89 10.32
CA LEU A 160 2.53 -1.90 9.74
C LEU A 160 2.55 -1.94 8.21
N HIS A 161 2.37 -3.11 7.60
CA HIS A 161 2.27 -3.25 6.15
C HIS A 161 1.18 -2.35 5.52
N ASN A 162 0.01 -2.29 6.14
CA ASN A 162 -1.11 -1.50 5.64
C ASN A 162 -1.13 -0.09 6.23
N LEU A 163 -0.65 0.08 7.47
CA LEU A 163 -0.50 1.40 8.09
C LEU A 163 0.54 2.27 7.38
N ALA A 164 1.62 1.69 6.84
CA ALA A 164 2.62 2.41 6.06
C ALA A 164 2.00 3.06 4.82
N LEU A 165 1.23 2.29 4.04
CA LEU A 165 0.48 2.84 2.91
C LEU A 165 -0.54 3.89 3.39
N LEU A 166 -1.30 3.59 4.45
CA LEU A 166 -2.30 4.51 4.97
C LEU A 166 -1.70 5.87 5.35
N LYS A 167 -0.56 5.86 6.05
CA LYS A 167 0.18 7.07 6.44
C LYS A 167 0.51 7.90 5.21
N TYR A 168 1.06 7.27 4.18
CA TYR A 168 1.39 7.93 2.92
C TYR A 168 0.16 8.56 2.24
N ILE A 169 -0.91 7.80 2.02
CA ILE A 169 -2.12 8.34 1.35
C ILE A 169 -2.83 9.40 2.20
N THR A 170 -2.75 9.31 3.52
CA THR A 170 -3.31 10.32 4.44
C THR A 170 -2.55 11.64 4.34
N PHE A 171 -1.23 11.62 4.11
CA PHE A 171 -0.47 12.84 3.85
C PHE A 171 -0.85 13.51 2.52
N LEU A 172 -1.24 12.72 1.51
CA LEU A 172 -1.65 13.24 0.21
C LEU A 172 -3.08 13.79 0.22
N TYR A 173 -4.01 13.09 0.89
CA TYR A 173 -5.44 13.33 0.72
C TYR A 173 -6.17 13.69 2.02
N GLY A 174 -5.60 13.37 3.17
CA GLY A 174 -6.25 13.55 4.46
C GLY A 174 -6.11 14.96 5.03
N PRO A 175 -7.08 15.44 5.82
CA PRO A 175 -6.93 16.67 6.58
C PRO A 175 -5.85 16.51 7.65
N LYS A 176 -5.27 17.63 8.11
CA LYS A 176 -4.18 17.64 9.11
C LYS A 176 -4.50 16.84 10.37
N GLU A 177 -5.76 16.85 10.81
CA GLU A 177 -6.19 16.09 11.99
C GLU A 177 -6.07 14.57 11.77
N THR A 178 -6.56 14.07 10.64
CA THR A 178 -6.44 12.64 10.28
C THR A 178 -4.99 12.25 10.09
N GLN A 179 -4.17 13.12 9.47
CA GLN A 179 -2.71 12.90 9.35
C GLN A 179 -2.07 12.68 10.72
N LEU A 180 -2.31 13.58 11.69
CA LEU A 180 -1.76 13.47 13.03
C LEU A 180 -2.22 12.19 13.74
N ARG A 181 -3.48 11.80 13.55
CA ARG A 181 -4.04 10.57 14.14
C ARG A 181 -3.37 9.32 13.57
N VAL A 182 -3.27 9.22 12.25
CA VAL A 182 -2.62 8.09 11.56
C VAL A 182 -1.14 8.01 11.93
N VAL A 183 -0.43 9.14 12.00
CA VAL A 183 0.97 9.19 12.42
C VAL A 183 1.14 8.64 13.84
N ARG A 184 0.33 9.09 14.80
CA ARG A 184 0.42 8.58 16.19
C ARG A 184 0.22 7.07 16.29
N ILE A 185 -0.77 6.56 15.56
CA ILE A 185 -1.05 5.12 15.52
C ILE A 185 0.11 4.37 14.86
N PHE A 186 0.59 4.85 13.73
CA PHE A 186 1.74 4.26 13.03
C PHE A 186 2.98 4.23 13.93
N ASP A 187 3.32 5.34 14.58
CA ASP A 187 4.48 5.45 15.46
C ASP A 187 4.36 4.50 16.67
N GLN A 188 3.15 4.29 17.20
CA GLN A 188 2.90 3.32 18.26
C GLN A 188 3.23 1.89 17.81
N TYR A 189 2.83 1.49 16.60
CA TYR A 189 3.14 0.17 16.06
C TYR A 189 4.62 0.00 15.71
N CYS A 190 5.27 1.06 15.21
CA CYS A 190 6.73 1.09 15.01
C CYS A 190 7.47 0.88 16.33
N GLU A 191 7.07 1.60 17.38
CA GLU A 191 7.64 1.50 18.72
C GLU A 191 7.44 0.10 19.32
N GLU A 192 6.23 -0.46 19.19
CA GLU A 192 5.94 -1.81 19.66
C GLU A 192 6.85 -2.83 18.98
N LEU A 193 7.00 -2.75 17.66
CA LEU A 193 7.85 -3.66 16.91
C LEU A 193 9.33 -3.47 17.25
N ALA A 194 9.83 -2.23 17.33
CA ALA A 194 11.21 -1.95 17.72
C ALA A 194 11.51 -2.52 19.12
N SER A 195 10.59 -2.31 20.08
CA SER A 195 10.67 -2.87 21.42
C SER A 195 10.64 -4.40 21.46
N LYS A 196 9.85 -5.06 20.60
CA LYS A 196 9.85 -6.53 20.48
C LYS A 196 11.17 -7.03 19.91
N LEU A 197 11.68 -6.37 18.88
CA LEU A 197 12.94 -6.73 18.21
C LEU A 197 14.17 -6.48 19.09
N SER A 198 14.13 -5.53 20.01
CA SER A 198 15.23 -5.22 20.92
C SER A 198 15.26 -6.06 22.20
N LYS A 199 14.22 -6.87 22.46
CA LYS A 199 14.21 -7.80 23.61
C LYS A 199 15.11 -9.00 23.31
N ASN A 200 15.90 -9.42 24.30
CA ASN A 200 16.79 -10.58 24.20
C ASN A 200 16.00 -11.88 24.20
#